data_AF-A0AAU3WFP1-F1
#
_entry.id   AF-A0AAU3WFP1-F1
#
_cell.length_a   1.000
_cell.length_b   1.000
_cell.length_c   1.000
_cell.angle_alpha   90.00
_cell.angle_beta   90.00
_cell.angle_gamma   90.00
#
_symmetry.space_group_name_H-M   'P 1'
#
loop_
_entity.id
_entity.type
_entity.pdbx_description
1 polymer ?
#
loop_
_entity_poly.entity_id
_entity_poly.type
_entity_poly.pdbx_seq_one_letter_code
_entity_poly.pdbx_strand_id
1 'polypeptide(L)'
;MNRTVHEIPRYEDARAALANPDLVPEMPEVPEAPPAAEGKEGASMAWLRAAVPRFSSGETHARRRALVEAELARLDVARLRKAATRWPEAQDAAPYVVSTLAEALGYRDPHAVAEAVGTVSRVYFGGEDPEADAAVAHLVELLSPPGELVDESLRQPGPDGPREPDGARQLCGPRQAGGARRSDGARQTDGPRQPDVVGRPDGPRESDGAQPWDGPRRPDGPRHPNRTELAAARICLLVQARDATAALVRHAAAPADITPATGDAASADARPIEQLLHETLRNDPPVRVLRRVAARDTRVAGRDVAAGELVLLDATAAGPTDADEPLAFGAPPRVCPGREHAMALAAGALAHRQTSVTPFARLHRKDAPLLLPNAWDCASAAALAKAGFEAVGTTSLGVAAAAGLPDGAGVTADATLDLARRLGRTPLLFTVDMEGGFSEDPEEVADLARQLSAAGAAGINLEDGRVDGSLSLIDQHAAKIAAVKAAVPELFVNARTDTYWLGRDRAATEERLSAYQQAGADGLFVPGLAEPDRIRDIATRFELPLNILYSPTGPTLDELAALGVRRVSLGSLLYRRALGEAVATARAVREGRRPTGDTLSYGEVQDL
;
A
#
# COMPACT_ATOMS: atom_id res chain seq x y z
N MET A 1 -27.39 13.26 38.64
CA MET A 1 -28.83 13.03 38.38
C MET A 1 -28.97 11.70 37.65
N ASN A 2 -29.87 10.81 38.09
CA ASN A 2 -30.17 9.57 37.37
C ASN A 2 -30.89 9.96 36.06
N ARG A 3 -30.21 9.83 34.91
CA ARG A 3 -30.83 10.04 33.59
C ARG A 3 -31.65 8.80 33.24
N THR A 4 -32.90 8.98 32.81
CA THR A 4 -33.70 7.89 32.22
C THR A 4 -33.05 7.45 30.91
N VAL A 5 -33.00 6.13 30.68
CA VAL A 5 -32.43 5.52 29.48
C VAL A 5 -33.52 4.81 28.70
N HIS A 6 -33.64 5.13 27.42
CA HIS A 6 -34.62 4.54 26.49
C HIS A 6 -33.91 3.64 25.48
N GLU A 7 -34.25 2.35 25.45
CA GLU A 7 -33.68 1.39 24.49
C GLU A 7 -34.60 1.19 23.28
N ILE A 8 -34.02 1.30 22.07
CA ILE A 8 -34.70 1.21 20.79
C ILE A 8 -34.12 0.03 19.98
N PRO A 9 -34.73 -1.18 20.06
CA PRO A 9 -34.19 -2.39 19.44
C PRO A 9 -34.72 -2.67 18.02
N ARG A 10 -35.70 -1.91 17.53
CA ARG A 10 -36.32 -2.12 16.22
C ARG A 10 -35.68 -1.23 15.16
N TYR A 11 -35.42 -1.78 13.98
CA TYR A 11 -34.79 -1.07 12.87
C TYR A 11 -35.47 0.26 12.53
N GLU A 12 -36.76 0.24 12.22
CA GLU A 12 -37.50 1.43 11.79
C GLU A 12 -37.52 2.52 12.88
N ASP A 13 -37.62 2.12 14.14
CA ASP A 13 -37.58 3.03 15.27
C ASP A 13 -36.18 3.65 15.45
N ALA A 14 -35.12 2.85 15.28
CA ALA A 14 -33.74 3.33 15.34
C ALA A 14 -33.40 4.25 14.16
N ARG A 15 -33.86 3.91 12.95
CA ARG A 15 -33.73 4.73 11.74
C ARG A 15 -34.46 6.07 11.89
N ALA A 16 -35.70 6.05 12.39
CA ALA A 16 -36.46 7.26 12.68
C ALA A 16 -35.78 8.11 13.76
N ALA A 17 -35.22 7.48 14.80
CA ALA A 17 -34.46 8.16 15.84
C ALA A 17 -33.19 8.84 15.29
N LEU A 18 -32.49 8.22 14.35
CA LEU A 18 -31.33 8.82 13.67
C LEU A 18 -31.70 10.01 12.78
N ALA A 19 -32.92 10.00 12.21
CA ALA A 19 -33.45 11.11 11.43
C ALA A 19 -34.02 12.24 12.29
N ASN A 20 -34.31 12.00 13.58
CA ASN A 20 -34.90 12.99 14.47
C ASN A 20 -33.89 14.11 14.79
N PRO A 21 -34.17 15.38 14.43
CA PRO A 21 -33.24 16.49 14.68
C PRO A 21 -33.05 16.81 16.16
N ASP A 22 -33.97 16.39 17.02
CA ASP A 22 -33.94 16.61 18.47
C ASP A 22 -33.05 15.61 19.20
N LEU A 23 -32.68 14.51 18.54
CA LEU A 23 -31.75 13.53 19.06
C LEU A 23 -30.34 13.84 18.55
N VAL A 24 -29.51 14.40 19.43
CA VAL A 24 -28.11 14.71 19.14
C VAL A 24 -27.21 13.60 19.66
N PRO A 25 -26.00 13.38 19.08
CA PRO A 25 -25.01 12.50 19.72
C PRO A 25 -24.81 12.88 21.18
N GLU A 26 -24.69 11.89 22.08
CA GLU A 26 -24.27 12.18 23.44
C GLU A 26 -22.89 12.84 23.41
N MET A 27 -22.81 14.05 23.95
CA MET A 27 -21.56 14.76 24.15
C MET A 27 -21.09 14.53 25.59
N PRO A 28 -19.85 14.07 25.80
CA PRO A 28 -19.23 14.14 27.12
C PRO A 28 -19.14 15.61 27.57
N GLU A 29 -19.07 15.84 28.88
CA GLU A 29 -18.81 17.19 29.39
C GLU A 29 -17.48 17.69 28.83
N VAL A 30 -17.54 18.76 28.04
CA VAL A 30 -16.36 19.41 27.48
C VAL A 30 -15.93 20.47 28.50
N PRO A 31 -14.70 20.40 29.06
CA PRO A 31 -14.19 21.48 29.90
C PRO A 31 -14.25 22.81 29.15
N GLU A 32 -14.62 23.90 29.84
CA GLU A 32 -14.56 25.24 29.23
C GLU A 32 -13.14 25.51 28.74
N ALA A 33 -12.98 25.65 27.42
CA ALA A 33 -11.69 25.98 26.83
C ALA A 33 -11.36 27.46 27.08
N PRO A 34 -10.12 27.81 27.50
CA PRO A 34 -9.71 29.21 27.55
C PRO A 34 -9.77 29.84 26.14
N PRO A 35 -10.09 31.14 26.02
CA PRO A 35 -10.15 31.81 24.73
C PRO A 35 -8.78 31.75 24.04
N ALA A 36 -8.77 31.35 22.76
CA ALA A 36 -7.55 31.22 21.97
C ALA A 36 -6.86 32.58 21.82
N ALA A 37 -5.64 32.72 22.36
CA ALA A 37 -4.74 33.80 21.99
C ALA A 37 -4.20 33.55 20.57
N GLU A 38 -4.05 34.60 19.78
CA GLU A 38 -3.51 34.51 18.42
C GLU A 38 -2.07 34.00 18.45
N GLY A 39 -1.81 32.88 17.77
CA GLY A 39 -0.46 32.40 17.48
C GLY A 39 0.10 31.40 18.50
N LYS A 40 -0.07 30.10 18.19
CA LYS A 40 0.68 28.94 18.72
C LYS A 40 0.65 28.63 20.22
N GLU A 41 0.22 29.53 21.11
CA GLU A 41 -0.04 29.20 22.52
C GLU A 41 -1.48 28.65 22.67
N GLY A 42 -1.64 27.33 22.80
CA GLY A 42 -2.93 26.72 23.18
C GLY A 42 -3.45 25.54 22.35
N ALA A 43 -2.65 24.91 21.48
CA ALA A 43 -3.04 23.64 20.84
C ALA A 43 -3.03 22.50 21.87
N SER A 44 -4.19 22.19 22.42
CA SER A 44 -4.42 21.19 23.46
C SER A 44 -5.66 20.35 23.15
N MET A 45 -5.92 19.32 23.95
CA MET A 45 -7.17 18.57 23.92
C MET A 45 -8.39 19.47 24.14
N ALA A 46 -8.30 20.46 25.03
CA ALA A 46 -9.39 21.41 25.27
C ALA A 46 -9.67 22.26 24.02
N TRP A 47 -8.63 22.78 23.37
CA TRP A 47 -8.75 23.50 22.11
C TRP A 47 -9.33 22.61 21.01
N LEU A 48 -8.81 21.39 20.84
CA LEU A 48 -9.26 20.46 19.80
C LEU A 48 -10.75 20.17 19.99
N ARG A 49 -11.18 19.81 21.21
CA ARG A 49 -12.60 19.55 21.49
C ARG A 49 -13.45 20.79 21.22
N ALA A 50 -12.99 21.98 21.61
CA ALA A 50 -13.68 23.23 21.35
C ALA A 50 -13.73 23.62 19.85
N ALA A 51 -12.86 23.08 18.99
CA ALA A 51 -12.69 23.46 17.59
C ALA A 51 -13.34 22.50 16.56
N VAL A 52 -13.74 21.29 16.97
CA VAL A 52 -14.25 20.24 16.06
C VAL A 52 -15.78 20.19 15.97
N PRO A 53 -16.36 19.67 14.86
CA PRO A 53 -17.81 19.58 14.72
C PRO A 53 -18.45 18.65 15.76
N ARG A 54 -17.72 17.61 16.21
CA ARG A 54 -18.22 16.57 17.13
C ARG A 54 -18.73 17.13 18.46
N PHE A 55 -18.16 18.25 18.92
CA PHE A 55 -18.52 18.89 20.18
C PHE A 55 -19.12 20.29 19.98
N SER A 56 -19.82 20.49 18.87
CA SER A 56 -20.48 21.76 18.55
C SER A 56 -21.90 21.55 18.09
N SER A 57 -22.72 22.59 18.20
CA SER A 57 -24.14 22.61 17.80
C SER A 57 -24.45 23.82 16.92
N GLY A 58 -25.65 23.84 16.32
CA GLY A 58 -26.15 24.98 15.53
C GLY A 58 -25.29 25.31 14.30
N GLU A 59 -25.15 26.61 14.02
CA GLU A 59 -24.41 27.12 12.85
C GLU A 59 -22.90 26.81 12.93
N THR A 60 -22.32 26.81 14.13
CA THR A 60 -20.91 26.42 14.35
C THR A 60 -20.66 24.97 13.95
N HIS A 61 -21.59 24.06 14.29
CA HIS A 61 -21.52 22.67 13.85
C HIS A 61 -21.57 22.56 12.33
N ALA A 62 -22.54 23.24 11.69
CA ALA A 62 -22.69 23.22 10.25
C ALA A 62 -21.42 23.70 9.54
N ARG A 63 -20.83 24.81 9.99
CA ARG A 63 -19.57 25.35 9.45
C ARG A 63 -18.42 24.35 9.57
N ARG A 64 -18.18 23.82 10.77
CA ARG A 64 -17.05 22.90 11.03
C ARG A 64 -17.22 21.56 10.34
N ARG A 65 -18.45 21.08 10.24
CA ARG A 65 -18.77 19.85 9.50
C ARG A 65 -18.49 20.03 8.01
N ALA A 66 -18.87 21.17 7.42
CA ALA A 66 -18.58 21.47 6.02
C ALA A 66 -17.07 21.47 5.72
N LEU A 67 -16.22 21.87 6.67
CA LEU A 67 -14.76 21.78 6.53
C LEU A 67 -14.27 20.32 6.49
N VAL A 68 -14.79 19.46 7.36
CA VAL A 68 -14.44 18.03 7.36
C VAL A 68 -14.91 17.36 6.06
N GLU A 69 -16.11 17.69 5.59
CA GLU A 69 -16.66 17.19 4.32
C GLU A 69 -15.82 17.66 3.12
N ALA A 70 -15.37 18.92 3.13
CA ALA A 70 -14.48 19.44 2.08
C ALA A 70 -13.12 18.74 2.05
N GLU A 71 -12.54 18.39 3.20
CA GLU A 71 -11.29 17.62 3.26
C GLU A 71 -11.49 16.18 2.77
N LEU A 72 -12.58 15.51 3.17
CA LEU A 72 -12.92 14.17 2.69
C LEU A 72 -13.12 14.14 1.17
N ALA A 73 -13.81 15.14 0.61
CA ALA A 73 -14.07 15.24 -0.82
C ALA A 73 -12.78 15.37 -1.68
N ARG A 74 -11.66 15.77 -1.07
CA ARG A 74 -10.34 15.83 -1.74
C ARG A 74 -9.63 14.48 -1.78
N LEU A 75 -10.05 13.51 -0.96
CA LEU A 75 -9.40 12.21 -0.86
C LEU A 75 -9.98 11.26 -1.92
N ASP A 76 -9.11 10.76 -2.80
CA ASP A 76 -9.47 9.77 -3.81
C ASP A 76 -9.65 8.39 -3.15
N VAL A 77 -10.91 7.94 -3.08
CA VAL A 77 -11.30 6.65 -2.47
C VAL A 77 -10.66 5.44 -3.16
N ALA A 78 -10.41 5.51 -4.48
CA ALA A 78 -9.77 4.42 -5.21
C ALA A 78 -8.28 4.33 -4.86
N ARG A 79 -7.61 5.47 -4.68
CA ARG A 79 -6.22 5.51 -4.19
C ARG A 79 -6.11 5.03 -2.76
N LEU A 80 -7.04 5.42 -1.87
CA LEU A 80 -7.09 4.93 -0.50
C LEU A 80 -7.27 3.40 -0.45
N ARG A 81 -8.21 2.86 -1.25
CA ARG A 81 -8.39 1.41 -1.38
C ARG A 81 -7.12 0.73 -1.85
N LYS A 82 -6.46 1.26 -2.89
CA LYS A 82 -5.19 0.70 -3.39
C LYS A 82 -4.08 0.77 -2.35
N ALA A 83 -3.93 1.87 -1.63
CA ALA A 83 -2.93 2.01 -0.57
C ALA A 83 -3.16 0.98 0.54
N ALA A 84 -4.41 0.75 0.94
CA ALA A 84 -4.75 -0.23 1.97
C ALA A 84 -4.46 -1.69 1.58
N THR A 85 -4.30 -2.02 0.29
CA THR A 85 -3.84 -3.36 -0.14
C THR A 85 -2.41 -3.69 0.27
N ARG A 86 -1.63 -2.68 0.67
CA ARG A 86 -0.23 -2.80 1.09
C ARG A 86 -0.08 -2.87 2.61
N TRP A 87 -1.18 -2.84 3.37
CA TRP A 87 -1.11 -2.98 4.81
C TRP A 87 -0.64 -4.39 5.17
N PRO A 88 0.28 -4.54 6.14
CA PRO A 88 0.69 -5.86 6.59
C PRO A 88 -0.47 -6.58 7.28
N GLU A 89 -0.35 -7.91 7.40
CA GLU A 89 -1.28 -8.73 8.20
C GLU A 89 -1.08 -8.48 9.71
N ALA A 90 -1.37 -7.26 10.17
CA ALA A 90 -1.32 -6.86 11.56
C ALA A 90 -2.65 -7.15 12.29
N GLN A 91 -2.55 -7.45 13.58
CA GLN A 91 -3.71 -7.63 14.46
C GLN A 91 -4.47 -6.30 14.68
N ASP A 92 -3.76 -5.18 14.61
CA ASP A 92 -4.34 -3.84 14.72
C ASP A 92 -4.09 -3.01 13.44
N ALA A 93 -5.18 -2.68 12.75
CA ALA A 93 -5.14 -1.86 11.55
C ALA A 93 -5.11 -0.35 11.85
N ALA A 94 -5.31 0.07 13.12
CA ALA A 94 -5.47 1.47 13.48
C ALA A 94 -4.31 2.40 13.07
N PRO A 95 -3.02 2.02 13.25
CA PRO A 95 -1.92 2.87 12.79
C PRO A 95 -1.92 3.08 11.26
N TYR A 96 -2.25 2.02 10.51
CA TYR A 96 -2.26 2.05 9.04
C TYR A 96 -3.44 2.85 8.47
N VAL A 97 -4.60 2.81 9.12
CA VAL A 97 -5.74 3.71 8.80
C VAL A 97 -5.27 5.16 8.87
N VAL A 98 -4.62 5.55 9.97
CA VAL A 98 -4.21 6.94 10.19
C VAL A 98 -3.09 7.34 9.25
N SER A 99 -2.04 6.52 9.09
CA SER A 99 -0.92 6.85 8.20
C SER A 99 -1.38 6.97 6.73
N THR A 100 -2.25 6.09 6.26
CA THR A 100 -2.78 6.16 4.88
C THR A 100 -3.59 7.44 4.65
N LEU A 101 -4.44 7.82 5.61
CA LEU A 101 -5.20 9.06 5.53
C LEU A 101 -4.30 10.30 5.67
N ALA A 102 -3.29 10.25 6.54
CA ALA A 102 -2.35 11.35 6.74
C ALA A 102 -1.50 11.60 5.48
N GLU A 103 -1.03 10.54 4.81
CA GLU A 103 -0.35 10.64 3.51
C GLU A 103 -1.27 11.30 2.47
N ALA A 104 -2.52 10.84 2.36
CA ALA A 104 -3.49 11.39 1.42
C ALA A 104 -3.87 12.86 1.73
N LEU A 105 -3.80 13.28 2.99
CA LEU A 105 -3.98 14.67 3.44
C LEU A 105 -2.71 15.54 3.28
N GLY A 106 -1.61 14.96 2.82
CA GLY A 106 -0.34 15.64 2.54
C GLY A 106 0.53 15.89 3.77
N TYR A 107 0.42 15.08 4.81
CA TYR A 107 1.33 15.15 5.95
C TYR A 107 2.72 14.63 5.56
N ARG A 108 3.77 15.32 6.03
CA ARG A 108 5.17 14.99 5.72
C ARG A 108 5.66 13.69 6.36
N ASP A 109 5.12 13.36 7.53
CA ASP A 109 5.46 12.14 8.28
C ASP A 109 4.18 11.45 8.74
N PRO A 110 3.57 10.61 7.87
CA PRO A 110 2.35 9.89 8.20
C PRO A 110 2.48 8.93 9.38
N HIS A 111 3.68 8.42 9.65
CA HIS A 111 3.93 7.51 10.77
C HIS A 111 3.91 8.27 12.11
N ALA A 112 4.60 9.41 12.19
CA ALA A 112 4.52 10.27 13.38
C ALA A 112 3.09 10.76 13.66
N VAL A 113 2.31 11.03 12.60
CA VAL A 113 0.89 11.35 12.72
C VAL A 113 0.10 10.18 13.32
N ALA A 114 0.35 8.94 12.87
CA ALA A 114 -0.31 7.76 13.40
C ALA A 114 -0.07 7.56 14.89
N GLU A 115 1.18 7.73 15.35
CA GLU A 115 1.54 7.66 16.77
C GLU A 115 0.82 8.75 17.59
N ALA A 116 0.90 10.01 17.15
CA ALA A 116 0.29 11.13 17.87
C ALA A 116 -1.24 11.02 17.93
N VAL A 117 -1.90 10.61 16.84
CA VAL A 117 -3.35 10.34 16.83
C VAL A 117 -3.68 9.16 17.76
N GLY A 118 -2.81 8.16 17.86
CA GLY A 118 -2.92 7.07 18.82
C GLY A 118 -3.03 7.60 20.26
N THR A 119 -2.15 8.52 20.66
CA THR A 119 -2.19 9.18 21.98
C THR A 119 -3.46 10.03 22.15
N VAL A 120 -3.79 10.89 21.18
CA VAL A 120 -5.00 11.76 21.22
C VAL A 120 -6.30 10.95 21.35
N SER A 121 -6.40 9.81 20.66
CA SER A 121 -7.61 8.99 20.63
C SER A 121 -8.01 8.45 22.00
N ARG A 122 -7.04 8.17 22.89
CA ARG A 122 -7.27 7.58 24.22
C ARG A 122 -8.14 8.46 25.11
N VAL A 123 -7.99 9.78 24.98
CA VAL A 123 -8.73 10.77 25.77
C VAL A 123 -9.67 11.61 24.93
N TYR A 124 -9.90 11.30 23.65
CA TYR A 124 -10.67 12.19 22.77
C TYR A 124 -12.07 12.54 23.30
N PHE A 125 -12.77 11.56 23.87
CA PHE A 125 -14.10 11.71 24.46
C PHE A 125 -14.11 12.09 25.95
N GLY A 126 -12.96 12.32 26.57
CA GLY A 126 -12.90 12.72 27.99
C GLY A 126 -11.60 12.30 28.66
N GLY A 127 -11.28 12.95 29.77
CA GLY A 127 -10.01 12.80 30.48
C GLY A 127 -9.00 13.90 30.15
N GLU A 128 -8.05 14.06 31.06
CA GLU A 128 -6.91 14.97 30.94
C GLU A 128 -5.64 14.14 30.86
N ASP A 129 -4.82 14.40 29.84
CA ASP A 129 -3.55 13.74 29.63
C ASP A 129 -2.56 14.74 29.00
N PRO A 130 -1.53 15.18 29.72
CA PRO A 130 -0.51 16.10 29.19
C PRO A 130 0.21 15.55 27.95
N GLU A 131 0.32 14.22 27.81
CA GLU A 131 0.90 13.59 26.62
C GLU A 131 -0.01 13.80 25.41
N ALA A 132 -1.33 13.75 25.60
CA ALA A 132 -2.30 14.03 24.54
C ALA A 132 -2.30 15.51 24.16
N ASP A 133 -2.13 16.43 25.11
CA ASP A 133 -1.95 17.86 24.79
C ASP A 133 -0.71 18.10 23.92
N ALA A 134 0.43 17.50 24.29
CA ALA A 134 1.65 17.56 23.50
C ALA A 134 1.46 16.92 22.11
N ALA A 135 0.73 15.81 22.01
CA ALA A 135 0.41 15.16 20.75
C ALA A 135 -0.47 16.03 19.85
N VAL A 136 -1.46 16.76 20.40
CA VAL A 136 -2.26 17.74 19.63
C VAL A 136 -1.38 18.85 19.09
N ALA A 137 -0.50 19.41 19.93
CA ALA A 137 0.45 20.44 19.48
C ALA A 137 1.35 19.92 18.35
N HIS A 138 1.89 18.72 18.49
CA HIS A 138 2.72 18.07 17.47
C HIS A 138 1.97 17.85 16.15
N LEU A 139 0.71 17.40 16.20
CA LEU A 139 -0.12 17.24 15.00
C LEU A 139 -0.36 18.57 14.25
N VAL A 140 -0.49 19.68 14.99
CA VAL A 140 -0.60 21.02 14.40
C VAL A 140 0.71 21.47 13.72
N GLU A 141 1.87 21.04 14.22
CA GLU A 141 3.17 21.32 13.61
C GLU A 141 3.44 20.48 12.35
N LEU A 142 2.99 19.21 12.36
CA LEU A 142 3.13 18.30 11.22
C LEU A 142 2.26 18.71 10.01
N LEU A 143 1.21 19.50 10.24
CA LEU A 143 0.43 20.16 9.20
C LEU A 143 1.29 21.22 8.50
N SER A 144 1.65 20.96 7.24
CA SER A 144 2.55 21.72 6.36
C SER A 144 2.86 23.18 6.74
N PRO A 145 4.13 23.61 6.80
CA PRO A 145 4.55 24.91 7.36
C PRO A 145 4.08 26.14 6.53
N PRO A 146 4.12 27.36 7.11
CA PRO A 146 4.00 28.61 6.36
C PRO A 146 5.26 28.82 5.51
N GLY A 147 5.10 28.76 4.19
CA GLY A 147 6.15 29.00 3.20
C GLY A 147 5.54 28.81 1.81
N GLU A 148 5.69 29.82 0.95
CA GLU A 148 5.12 30.00 -0.37
C GLU A 148 4.87 28.70 -1.16
N LEU A 149 3.61 28.50 -1.59
CA LEU A 149 3.35 27.86 -2.88
C LEU A 149 3.95 28.80 -3.93
N VAL A 150 5.19 28.54 -4.32
CA VAL A 150 5.72 29.12 -5.55
C VAL A 150 5.02 28.37 -6.67
N ASP A 151 3.99 29.00 -7.21
CA ASP A 151 3.39 28.58 -8.47
C ASP A 151 4.44 28.78 -9.58
N GLU A 152 5.18 27.71 -9.90
CA GLU A 152 6.13 27.70 -11.02
C GLU A 152 5.44 27.85 -12.38
N SER A 153 4.09 27.82 -12.44
CA SER A 153 3.33 27.99 -13.68
C SER A 153 2.98 29.44 -14.02
N LEU A 154 3.31 30.42 -13.18
CA LEU A 154 2.98 31.85 -13.39
C LEU A 154 4.17 32.82 -13.40
N ARG A 155 5.43 32.36 -13.55
CA ARG A 155 6.54 33.29 -13.83
C ARG A 155 6.47 33.79 -15.28
N GLN A 156 5.93 34.99 -15.47
CA GLN A 156 6.19 35.76 -16.68
C GLN A 156 7.67 36.20 -16.69
N PRO A 157 8.41 36.03 -17.81
CA PRO A 157 9.79 36.49 -17.88
C PRO A 157 9.81 38.02 -18.03
N GLY A 158 10.28 38.71 -16.99
CA GLY A 158 10.68 40.12 -17.06
C GLY A 158 12.14 40.26 -17.54
N PRO A 159 12.49 41.36 -18.23
CA PRO A 159 13.72 41.45 -18.99
C PRO A 159 14.86 41.93 -18.08
N ASP A 160 15.95 41.18 -18.01
CA ASP A 160 17.28 41.76 -17.79
C ASP A 160 18.39 40.78 -18.17
N GLY A 161 19.39 41.32 -18.88
CA GLY A 161 20.37 40.60 -19.68
C GLY A 161 21.44 39.82 -18.92
N PRO A 162 22.29 39.09 -19.67
CA PRO A 162 23.18 38.08 -19.10
C PRO A 162 24.40 38.72 -18.42
N ARG A 163 24.72 38.24 -17.22
CA ARG A 163 26.04 38.41 -16.61
C ARG A 163 26.85 37.13 -16.81
N GLU A 164 28.04 37.29 -17.37
CA GLU A 164 29.00 36.24 -17.72
C GLU A 164 29.53 35.47 -16.50
N PRO A 165 29.94 34.19 -16.67
CA PRO A 165 30.58 33.41 -15.63
C PRO A 165 32.11 33.55 -15.71
N ASP A 166 32.75 33.82 -14.57
CA ASP A 166 34.20 33.87 -14.45
C ASP A 166 34.74 32.58 -13.78
N GLY A 167 35.67 31.92 -14.47
CA GLY A 167 36.72 31.11 -13.83
C GLY A 167 36.48 29.62 -13.57
N ALA A 168 36.79 28.77 -14.56
CA ALA A 168 37.51 27.50 -14.29
C ALA A 168 38.43 27.15 -15.47
N ARG A 169 39.69 26.93 -15.14
CA ARG A 169 40.86 26.80 -16.02
C ARG A 169 40.90 25.46 -16.78
N GLN A 170 41.27 25.55 -18.08
CA GLN A 170 42.26 24.75 -18.83
C GLN A 170 42.26 23.21 -18.62
N LEU A 171 42.16 22.37 -19.67
CA LEU A 171 43.19 22.16 -20.71
C LEU A 171 42.64 21.36 -21.92
N CYS A 172 43.39 21.51 -23.04
CA CYS A 172 43.44 20.70 -24.27
C CYS A 172 42.65 21.15 -25.53
N GLY A 173 43.35 21.91 -26.38
CA GLY A 173 43.64 21.47 -27.77
C GLY A 173 42.69 21.91 -28.91
N PRO A 174 43.15 22.65 -29.93
CA PRO A 174 42.29 23.31 -30.91
C PRO A 174 42.16 22.57 -32.25
N ARG A 175 41.05 22.82 -32.96
CA ARG A 175 41.00 22.80 -34.43
C ARG A 175 40.14 23.93 -34.97
N GLN A 176 40.56 24.39 -36.14
CA GLN A 176 40.41 25.70 -36.77
C GLN A 176 39.15 25.88 -37.62
N ALA A 177 39.01 27.15 -38.05
CA ALA A 177 38.36 27.67 -39.26
C ALA A 177 36.86 27.99 -39.14
N GLY A 178 36.35 29.14 -39.58
CA GLY A 178 36.93 30.27 -40.31
C GLY A 178 35.81 31.11 -40.94
N GLY A 179 36.03 32.44 -41.06
CA GLY A 179 35.28 33.38 -41.91
C GLY A 179 33.86 33.76 -41.47
N ALA A 180 33.27 34.91 -41.82
CA ALA A 180 33.73 36.17 -42.38
C ALA A 180 32.52 37.15 -42.40
N ARG A 181 32.78 38.37 -41.92
CA ARG A 181 32.31 39.71 -42.39
C ARG A 181 30.85 39.92 -42.85
N ARG A 182 30.08 40.78 -42.16
CA ARG A 182 29.82 42.24 -42.38
C ARG A 182 28.62 42.55 -43.29
N SER A 183 27.70 43.41 -42.82
CA SER A 183 27.40 44.73 -43.41
C SER A 183 26.26 45.46 -42.66
N ASP A 184 26.37 46.80 -42.67
CA ASP A 184 25.62 47.82 -41.92
C ASP A 184 24.39 48.39 -42.66
N GLY A 185 23.51 49.06 -41.89
CA GLY A 185 22.73 50.25 -42.30
C GLY A 185 21.20 50.11 -42.22
N ALA A 186 20.36 51.11 -41.87
CA ALA A 186 20.51 52.47 -41.36
C ALA A 186 19.11 53.09 -41.04
N ARG A 187 19.07 54.12 -40.14
CA ARG A 187 18.13 55.28 -39.98
C ARG A 187 16.67 55.04 -39.53
N GLN A 188 16.09 55.64 -38.47
CA GLN A 188 15.94 57.03 -37.92
C GLN A 188 14.95 57.97 -38.63
N THR A 189 13.93 58.43 -37.88
CA THR A 189 13.30 59.77 -37.94
C THR A 189 12.72 60.16 -36.55
N ASP A 190 13.13 61.33 -36.02
CA ASP A 190 12.59 62.12 -34.87
C ASP A 190 11.34 62.94 -35.30
N GLY A 191 10.47 63.58 -34.48
CA GLY A 191 10.33 64.02 -33.07
C GLY A 191 9.05 64.91 -32.97
N PRO A 192 8.80 65.88 -32.03
CA PRO A 192 9.40 66.16 -30.72
C PRO A 192 8.41 66.58 -29.56
N ARG A 193 9.03 66.95 -28.43
CA ARG A 193 8.67 67.27 -27.03
C ARG A 193 7.86 68.56 -26.72
N GLN A 194 7.39 68.69 -25.46
CA GLN A 194 7.49 69.91 -24.61
C GLN A 194 7.53 69.59 -23.07
N PRO A 195 8.02 70.50 -22.19
CA PRO A 195 8.70 70.15 -20.91
C PRO A 195 8.06 70.68 -19.58
N ASP A 196 8.74 70.31 -18.49
CA ASP A 196 8.51 70.48 -17.03
C ASP A 196 8.34 71.90 -16.46
N VAL A 197 7.69 72.01 -15.28
CA VAL A 197 7.98 73.06 -14.26
C VAL A 197 7.82 72.55 -12.79
N VAL A 198 8.96 72.44 -12.10
CA VAL A 198 9.38 72.99 -10.78
C VAL A 198 8.47 72.89 -9.52
N GLY A 199 9.07 72.43 -8.41
CA GLY A 199 8.51 72.42 -7.05
C GLY A 199 9.10 73.43 -6.05
N ARG A 200 8.91 73.10 -4.74
CA ARG A 200 9.44 73.67 -3.46
C ARG A 200 8.43 74.49 -2.58
N PRO A 201 8.66 74.72 -1.26
CA PRO A 201 8.55 73.73 -0.15
C PRO A 201 7.98 74.30 1.20
N ASP A 202 8.00 73.47 2.25
CA ASP A 202 8.20 73.71 3.71
C ASP A 202 7.19 74.49 4.63
N GLY A 203 6.41 73.70 5.41
CA GLY A 203 6.30 73.66 6.90
C GLY A 203 5.68 74.83 7.72
N PRO A 204 5.51 74.69 9.07
CA PRO A 204 4.84 73.62 9.84
C PRO A 204 3.96 74.13 11.03
N ARG A 205 3.17 73.22 11.64
CA ARG A 205 2.83 73.03 13.09
C ARG A 205 1.33 72.88 13.48
N GLU A 206 1.10 71.75 14.15
CA GLU A 206 0.32 71.45 15.38
C GLU A 206 -1.22 71.47 15.47
N SER A 207 -1.70 70.31 15.99
CA SER A 207 -2.73 70.05 17.00
C SER A 207 -4.23 69.94 16.67
N ASP A 208 -4.78 68.85 17.23
CA ASP A 208 -6.12 68.62 17.79
C ASP A 208 -7.32 68.22 16.90
N GLY A 209 -7.66 66.91 17.01
CA GLY A 209 -8.92 66.45 17.62
C GLY A 209 -10.25 66.64 16.87
N ALA A 210 -10.75 65.56 16.24
CA ALA A 210 -12.19 65.22 16.19
C ALA A 210 -12.41 63.80 15.63
N GLN A 211 -13.08 62.93 16.40
CA GLN A 211 -13.75 61.74 15.86
C GLN A 211 -15.05 62.14 15.13
N PRO A 212 -15.49 61.37 14.11
CA PRO A 212 -16.92 61.04 14.09
C PRO A 212 -17.30 59.65 13.55
N TRP A 213 -18.16 58.98 14.33
CA TRP A 213 -19.30 58.11 13.96
C TRP A 213 -19.10 56.84 13.10
N ASP A 214 -19.20 55.68 13.76
CA ASP A 214 -19.40 54.36 13.14
C ASP A 214 -20.89 54.11 12.85
N GLY A 215 -21.28 54.09 11.57
CA GLY A 215 -22.57 53.56 11.11
C GLY A 215 -22.62 52.02 11.17
N PRO A 216 -23.81 51.40 11.05
CA PRO A 216 -23.96 49.95 11.24
C PRO A 216 -23.19 49.18 10.16
N ARG A 217 -22.22 48.37 10.59
CA ARG A 217 -21.42 47.50 9.73
C ARG A 217 -22.32 46.50 9.01
N ARG A 218 -22.14 46.39 7.68
CA ARG A 218 -22.77 45.36 6.86
C ARG A 218 -22.36 43.97 7.36
N PRO A 219 -23.24 42.96 7.28
CA PRO A 219 -22.90 41.60 7.70
C PRO A 219 -21.72 41.07 6.88
N ASP A 220 -20.72 40.54 7.58
CA ASP A 220 -19.53 39.93 7.00
C ASP A 220 -19.91 38.81 6.02
N GLY A 221 -19.33 38.83 4.82
CA GLY A 221 -19.43 37.71 3.87
C GLY A 221 -18.73 36.44 4.39
N PRO A 222 -18.83 35.31 3.66
CA PRO A 222 -18.28 34.03 4.10
C PRO A 222 -16.77 34.13 4.33
N ARG A 223 -16.34 33.98 5.59
CA ARG A 223 -14.92 33.99 5.99
C ARG A 223 -14.24 32.70 5.53
N HIS A 224 -13.09 32.81 4.86
CA HIS A 224 -12.22 31.66 4.60
C HIS A 224 -11.81 30.99 5.93
N PRO A 225 -11.76 29.65 6.00
CA PRO A 225 -11.37 28.96 7.23
C PRO A 225 -9.96 29.33 7.63
N ASN A 226 -9.76 29.67 8.91
CA ASN A 226 -8.42 29.91 9.40
C ASN A 226 -7.65 28.58 9.50
N ARG A 227 -6.32 28.65 9.43
CA ARG A 227 -5.42 27.48 9.45
C ARG A 227 -5.66 26.55 10.67
N THR A 228 -6.06 27.14 11.78
CA THR A 228 -6.34 26.46 13.05
C THR A 228 -7.61 25.60 12.96
N GLU A 229 -8.67 26.08 12.32
CA GLU A 229 -9.89 25.31 12.07
C GLU A 229 -9.67 24.16 11.09
N LEU A 230 -8.83 24.38 10.05
CA LEU A 230 -8.43 23.32 9.14
C LEU A 230 -7.63 22.22 9.86
N ALA A 231 -6.73 22.61 10.76
CA ALA A 231 -5.97 21.68 11.58
C ALA A 231 -6.89 20.82 12.45
N ALA A 232 -7.82 21.44 13.16
CA ALA A 232 -8.81 20.75 13.96
C ALA A 232 -9.67 19.79 13.11
N ALA A 233 -10.09 20.21 11.91
CA ALA A 233 -10.88 19.37 11.01
C ALA A 233 -10.11 18.10 10.56
N ARG A 234 -8.83 18.22 10.20
CA ARG A 234 -7.99 17.08 9.82
C ARG A 234 -7.70 16.14 10.98
N ILE A 235 -7.36 16.69 12.16
CA ILE A 235 -7.16 15.88 13.37
C ILE A 235 -8.45 15.14 13.73
N CYS A 236 -9.60 15.82 13.65
CA CYS A 236 -10.91 15.22 13.88
C CYS A 236 -11.20 14.05 12.93
N LEU A 237 -10.87 14.19 11.65
CA LEU A 237 -11.01 13.14 10.65
C LEU A 237 -10.17 11.93 11.01
N LEU A 238 -8.87 12.13 11.28
CA LEU A 238 -7.93 11.05 11.60
C LEU A 238 -8.34 10.29 12.87
N VAL A 239 -8.67 11.01 13.95
CA VAL A 239 -9.09 10.41 15.22
C VAL A 239 -10.39 9.63 15.06
N GLN A 240 -11.40 10.18 14.38
CA GLN A 240 -12.69 9.48 14.22
C GLN A 240 -12.63 8.31 13.22
N ALA A 241 -11.71 8.33 12.26
CA ALA A 241 -11.53 7.23 11.32
C ALA A 241 -10.81 6.03 11.94
N ARG A 242 -9.86 6.27 12.85
CA ARG A 242 -8.93 5.28 13.42
C ARG A 242 -9.61 4.00 13.87
N ASP A 243 -10.34 4.07 14.99
CA ASP A 243 -10.81 2.86 15.69
C ASP A 243 -11.99 2.22 14.96
N ALA A 244 -12.88 3.05 14.39
CA ALA A 244 -14.04 2.56 13.67
C ALA A 244 -13.66 1.77 12.41
N THR A 245 -12.68 2.26 11.64
CA THR A 245 -12.21 1.56 10.43
C THR A 245 -11.39 0.34 10.79
N ALA A 246 -10.52 0.43 11.81
CA ALA A 246 -9.75 -0.73 12.28
C ALA A 246 -10.64 -1.86 12.81
N ALA A 247 -11.68 -1.51 13.58
CA ALA A 247 -12.69 -2.47 14.03
C ALA A 247 -13.46 -3.08 12.86
N LEU A 248 -13.83 -2.30 11.84
CA LEU A 248 -14.49 -2.83 10.64
C LEU A 248 -13.63 -3.89 9.93
N VAL A 249 -12.34 -3.59 9.73
CA VAL A 249 -11.38 -4.55 9.15
C VAL A 249 -11.28 -5.80 9.99
N ARG A 250 -11.16 -5.65 11.32
CA ARG A 250 -11.04 -6.78 12.24
C ARG A 250 -12.29 -7.66 12.25
N HIS A 251 -13.48 -7.07 12.33
CA HIS A 251 -14.74 -7.83 12.39
C HIS A 251 -15.00 -8.55 11.06
N ALA A 252 -14.75 -7.89 9.93
CA ALA A 252 -14.90 -8.50 8.61
C ALA A 252 -13.86 -9.60 8.33
N ALA A 253 -12.68 -9.52 8.94
CA ALA A 253 -11.64 -10.54 8.81
C ALA A 253 -11.80 -11.73 9.77
N ALA A 254 -12.73 -11.68 10.73
CA ALA A 254 -12.95 -12.79 11.65
C ALA A 254 -13.51 -14.01 10.89
N PRO A 255 -13.08 -15.25 11.23
CA PRO A 255 -13.69 -16.45 10.68
C PRO A 255 -15.19 -16.40 10.98
N ALA A 256 -16.01 -16.44 9.95
CA ALA A 256 -17.45 -16.40 10.14
C ALA A 256 -17.88 -17.72 10.81
N ASP A 257 -18.40 -17.65 12.04
CA ASP A 257 -19.16 -18.75 12.66
C ASP A 257 -20.49 -18.90 11.92
N ILE A 258 -20.41 -19.37 10.67
CA ILE A 258 -21.57 -19.73 9.86
C ILE A 258 -21.63 -21.25 9.90
N THR A 259 -22.53 -21.77 10.73
CA THR A 259 -23.09 -23.10 10.47
C THR A 259 -23.76 -23.04 9.09
N PRO A 260 -23.33 -23.83 8.09
CA PRO A 260 -23.98 -23.82 6.80
C PRO A 260 -25.37 -24.45 6.99
N ALA A 261 -26.40 -23.60 7.02
CA ALA A 261 -27.74 -24.07 6.75
C ALA A 261 -27.77 -24.48 5.28
N THR A 262 -27.94 -25.79 5.05
CA THR A 262 -27.95 -26.50 3.77
C THR A 262 -26.55 -26.81 3.21
N GLY A 263 -26.26 -28.11 3.16
CA GLY A 263 -25.01 -28.64 2.67
C GLY A 263 -24.98 -28.63 1.15
N ASP A 264 -24.05 -27.86 0.60
CA ASP A 264 -23.38 -28.14 -0.66
C ASP A 264 -21.95 -27.62 -0.55
N ALA A 265 -21.00 -28.53 -0.33
CA ALA A 265 -19.58 -28.24 -0.19
C ALA A 265 -18.88 -28.06 -1.56
N ALA A 266 -19.55 -27.40 -2.50
CA ALA A 266 -19.16 -27.35 -3.90
C ALA A 266 -19.32 -25.95 -4.54
N SER A 267 -18.94 -24.89 -3.83
CA SER A 267 -18.17 -23.74 -4.35
C SER A 267 -17.87 -22.82 -3.18
N ALA A 268 -16.66 -22.88 -2.64
CA ALA A 268 -16.16 -21.81 -1.77
C ALA A 268 -15.74 -20.63 -2.67
N ASP A 269 -16.69 -20.08 -3.43
CA ASP A 269 -16.46 -18.84 -4.15
C ASP A 269 -16.18 -17.75 -3.12
N ALA A 270 -15.04 -17.07 -3.28
CA ALA A 270 -14.69 -15.95 -2.45
C ALA A 270 -15.84 -14.94 -2.45
N ARG A 271 -16.47 -14.72 -1.30
CA ARG A 271 -17.56 -13.74 -1.14
C ARG A 271 -17.03 -12.36 -1.56
N PRO A 272 -17.74 -11.60 -2.41
CA PRO A 272 -17.32 -10.24 -2.75
C PRO A 272 -17.07 -9.41 -1.49
N ILE A 273 -15.92 -8.72 -1.43
CA ILE A 273 -15.48 -7.94 -0.26
C ILE A 273 -16.54 -6.92 0.16
N GLU A 274 -17.17 -6.28 -0.82
CA GLU A 274 -18.24 -5.32 -0.63
C GLU A 274 -19.43 -5.94 0.11
N GLN A 275 -19.81 -7.16 -0.26
CA GLN A 275 -20.88 -7.89 0.41
C GLN A 275 -20.49 -8.23 1.85
N LEU A 276 -19.27 -8.74 2.06
CA LEU A 276 -18.75 -9.05 3.40
C LEU A 276 -18.75 -7.82 4.33
N LEU A 277 -18.35 -6.66 3.81
CA LEU A 277 -18.36 -5.43 4.59
C LEU A 277 -19.78 -4.97 4.94
N HIS A 278 -20.74 -5.07 4.01
CA HIS A 278 -22.14 -4.73 4.28
C HIS A 278 -22.76 -5.69 5.32
N GLU A 279 -22.50 -7.00 5.22
CA GLU A 279 -22.90 -8.00 6.21
C GLU A 279 -22.28 -7.68 7.58
N THR A 280 -20.99 -7.35 7.62
CA THR A 280 -20.30 -6.97 8.86
C THR A 280 -20.95 -5.75 9.51
N LEU A 281 -21.26 -4.71 8.74
CA LEU A 281 -21.91 -3.51 9.28
C LEU A 281 -23.35 -3.75 9.79
N ARG A 282 -24.01 -4.82 9.35
CA ARG A 282 -25.34 -5.22 9.88
C ARG A 282 -25.21 -6.09 11.12
N ASN A 283 -24.36 -7.11 11.05
CA ASN A 283 -24.33 -8.19 12.04
C ASN A 283 -23.33 -7.94 13.17
N ASP A 284 -22.19 -7.34 12.86
CA ASP A 284 -21.12 -7.04 13.83
C ASP A 284 -20.45 -5.68 13.55
N PRO A 285 -21.21 -4.56 13.63
CA PRO A 285 -20.67 -3.26 13.31
C PRO A 285 -19.58 -2.83 14.30
N PRO A 286 -18.64 -1.94 13.88
CA PRO A 286 -17.65 -1.32 14.75
C PRO A 286 -18.26 -0.67 15.99
N VAL A 287 -19.48 -0.14 15.87
CA VAL A 287 -20.24 0.47 16.95
C VAL A 287 -21.61 -0.20 17.00
N ARG A 288 -21.83 -1.03 18.03
CA ARG A 288 -23.10 -1.74 18.24
C ARG A 288 -24.19 -0.88 18.85
N VAL A 289 -23.84 0.07 19.72
CA VAL A 289 -24.82 0.93 20.40
C VAL A 289 -24.54 2.40 20.07
N LEU A 290 -25.49 3.06 19.43
CA LEU A 290 -25.43 4.49 19.14
C LEU A 290 -26.16 5.25 20.26
N ARG A 291 -25.44 6.16 20.93
CA ARG A 291 -25.94 6.92 22.08
C ARG A 291 -26.40 8.31 21.64
N ARG A 292 -27.67 8.63 21.91
CA ARG A 292 -28.30 9.92 21.59
C ARG A 292 -28.86 10.57 22.85
N VAL A 293 -28.86 11.89 22.90
CA VAL A 293 -29.50 12.67 23.97
C VAL A 293 -30.57 13.55 23.36
N ALA A 294 -31.72 13.65 24.01
CA ALA A 294 -32.78 14.57 23.61
C ALA A 294 -32.37 16.02 23.93
N ALA A 295 -32.18 16.85 22.91
CA ALA A 295 -31.86 18.27 23.05
C ALA A 295 -33.04 19.09 23.60
N ARG A 296 -34.27 18.60 23.39
CA ARG A 296 -35.54 19.11 23.88
C ARG A 296 -36.53 17.95 24.03
N ASP A 297 -37.64 18.19 24.72
CA ASP A 297 -38.72 17.21 24.82
C ASP A 297 -39.15 16.77 23.42
N THR A 298 -39.13 15.47 23.17
CA THR A 298 -39.37 14.87 21.86
C THR A 298 -40.05 13.52 22.00
N ARG A 299 -40.43 12.90 20.87
CA ARG A 299 -41.06 11.58 20.84
C ARG A 299 -40.26 10.62 19.98
N VAL A 300 -39.96 9.43 20.50
CA VAL A 300 -39.14 8.40 19.86
C VAL A 300 -39.82 7.05 20.01
N ALA A 301 -40.06 6.33 18.90
CA ALA A 301 -40.75 5.03 18.91
C ALA A 301 -42.07 5.02 19.70
N GLY A 302 -42.83 6.13 19.61
CA GLY A 302 -44.09 6.30 20.34
C GLY A 302 -43.95 6.67 21.83
N ARG A 303 -42.73 6.81 22.37
CA ARG A 303 -42.45 7.19 23.76
C ARG A 303 -42.06 8.66 23.87
N ASP A 304 -42.53 9.34 24.91
CA ASP A 304 -42.10 10.70 25.24
C ASP A 304 -40.72 10.64 25.91
N VAL A 305 -39.78 11.42 25.40
CA VAL A 305 -38.39 11.50 25.86
C VAL A 305 -38.13 12.94 26.27
N ALA A 306 -37.87 13.17 27.55
CA ALA A 306 -37.64 14.51 28.08
C ALA A 306 -36.24 15.02 27.71
N ALA A 307 -36.09 16.35 27.65
CA ALA A 307 -34.79 16.97 27.42
C ALA A 307 -33.72 16.45 28.39
N GLY A 308 -32.57 16.04 27.86
CA GLY A 308 -31.44 15.48 28.62
C GLY A 308 -31.51 13.97 28.87
N GLU A 309 -32.59 13.29 28.51
CA GLU A 309 -32.68 11.82 28.59
C GLU A 309 -31.88 11.13 27.48
N LEU A 310 -31.40 9.92 27.78
CA LEU A 310 -30.55 9.13 26.89
C LEU A 310 -31.39 8.15 26.07
N VAL A 311 -31.11 8.05 24.78
CA VAL A 311 -31.69 7.08 23.85
C VAL A 311 -30.57 6.22 23.30
N LEU A 312 -30.66 4.91 23.52
CA LEU A 312 -29.74 3.90 23.03
C LEU A 312 -30.35 3.22 21.80
N LEU A 313 -29.67 3.31 20.67
CA LEU A 313 -30.07 2.68 19.42
C LEU A 313 -29.17 1.48 19.15
N ASP A 314 -29.77 0.33 18.89
CA ASP A 314 -29.04 -0.87 18.48
C ASP A 314 -28.73 -0.78 16.98
N ALA A 315 -27.44 -0.71 16.63
CA ALA A 315 -26.99 -0.66 15.24
C ALA A 315 -27.16 -2.01 14.51
N THR A 316 -27.35 -3.10 15.25
CA THR A 316 -27.64 -4.45 14.73
C THR A 316 -29.14 -4.70 14.55
N ALA A 317 -29.99 -3.70 14.84
CA ALA A 317 -31.44 -3.83 14.70
C ALA A 317 -31.90 -4.05 13.24
N ALA A 318 -31.06 -3.73 12.25
CA ALA A 318 -31.31 -4.05 10.85
C ALA A 318 -31.39 -5.58 10.69
N GLY A 319 -32.52 -6.08 10.18
CA GLY A 319 -32.69 -7.53 10.02
C GLY A 319 -31.70 -8.13 9.00
N PRO A 320 -31.63 -9.47 8.88
CA PRO A 320 -30.72 -10.14 7.94
C PRO A 320 -31.09 -9.95 6.46
N THR A 321 -32.12 -9.15 6.15
CA THR A 321 -32.59 -8.92 4.78
C THR A 321 -31.84 -7.79 4.10
N ASP A 322 -31.48 -7.97 2.83
CA ASP A 322 -30.73 -6.98 2.03
C ASP A 322 -31.43 -5.63 1.80
N ALA A 323 -32.71 -5.51 2.17
CA ALA A 323 -33.50 -4.30 2.01
C ALA A 323 -33.09 -3.16 2.97
N ASP A 324 -32.46 -3.48 4.11
CA ASP A 324 -32.16 -2.50 5.15
C ASP A 324 -30.72 -1.94 5.03
N GLU A 325 -30.59 -0.62 5.11
CA GLU A 325 -29.29 0.06 5.17
C GLU A 325 -28.64 -0.11 6.56
N PRO A 326 -27.31 -0.38 6.63
CA PRO A 326 -26.61 -0.47 7.90
C PRO A 326 -26.64 0.85 8.69
N LEU A 327 -26.93 0.77 10.00
CA LEU A 327 -27.09 1.95 10.86
C LEU A 327 -25.77 2.46 11.48
N ALA A 328 -24.70 1.67 11.43
CA ALA A 328 -23.43 1.96 12.12
C ALA A 328 -22.77 3.28 11.68
N PHE A 329 -22.98 3.69 10.42
CA PHE A 329 -22.52 4.97 9.88
C PHE A 329 -23.64 6.03 9.82
N GLY A 330 -24.71 5.86 10.60
CA GLY A 330 -25.91 6.69 10.52
C GLY A 330 -26.81 6.27 9.36
N ALA A 331 -27.97 6.93 9.27
CA ALA A 331 -28.97 6.69 8.24
C ALA A 331 -29.43 8.02 7.64
N PRO A 332 -29.91 8.05 6.38
CA PRO A 332 -30.46 9.27 5.78
C PRO A 332 -31.51 9.93 6.69
N PRO A 333 -31.48 11.27 6.83
CA PRO A 333 -30.63 12.23 6.12
C PRO A 333 -29.25 12.48 6.77
N ARG A 334 -28.91 11.82 7.89
CA ARG A 334 -27.69 12.09 8.69
C ARG A 334 -26.72 10.91 8.62
N VAL A 335 -26.00 10.81 7.51
CA VAL A 335 -24.95 9.80 7.30
C VAL A 335 -23.58 10.37 7.71
N CYS A 336 -22.71 9.49 8.21
CA CYS A 336 -21.31 9.78 8.47
C CYS A 336 -20.62 10.16 7.14
N PRO A 337 -19.98 11.33 7.06
CA PRO A 337 -19.36 11.78 5.80
C PRO A 337 -18.15 10.91 5.41
N GLY A 338 -17.53 10.21 6.36
CA GLY A 338 -16.38 9.33 6.09
C GLY A 338 -16.75 7.87 5.76
N ARG A 339 -18.04 7.54 5.56
CA ARG A 339 -18.48 6.15 5.32
C ARG A 339 -17.79 5.53 4.10
N GLU A 340 -17.74 6.24 2.97
CA GLU A 340 -17.08 5.74 1.76
C GLU A 340 -15.59 5.48 1.97
N HIS A 341 -14.87 6.41 2.62
CA HIS A 341 -13.44 6.27 2.90
C HIS A 341 -13.15 5.08 3.81
N ALA A 342 -13.95 4.88 4.87
CA ALA A 342 -13.82 3.74 5.76
C ALA A 342 -14.07 2.41 5.01
N MET A 343 -15.10 2.36 4.16
CA MET A 343 -15.39 1.20 3.30
C MET A 343 -14.25 0.92 2.31
N ALA A 344 -13.69 1.95 1.69
CA ALA A 344 -12.61 1.82 0.73
C ALA A 344 -11.32 1.29 1.38
N LEU A 345 -10.94 1.85 2.53
CA LEU A 345 -9.79 1.38 3.31
C LEU A 345 -9.99 -0.07 3.78
N ALA A 346 -11.17 -0.38 4.32
CA ALA A 346 -11.46 -1.74 4.77
C ALA A 346 -11.48 -2.75 3.62
N ALA A 347 -12.01 -2.37 2.46
CA ALA A 347 -12.02 -3.22 1.27
C ALA A 347 -10.61 -3.50 0.76
N GLY A 348 -9.73 -2.49 0.75
CA GLY A 348 -8.32 -2.68 0.38
C GLY A 348 -7.57 -3.61 1.33
N ALA A 349 -7.74 -3.40 2.64
CA ALA A 349 -7.13 -4.25 3.67
C ALA A 349 -7.62 -5.70 3.60
N LEU A 350 -8.91 -5.92 3.32
CA LEU A 350 -9.48 -7.26 3.16
C LEU A 350 -9.09 -7.90 1.82
N ALA A 351 -8.90 -7.11 0.75
CA ALA A 351 -8.47 -7.64 -0.55
C ALA A 351 -7.11 -8.34 -0.45
N HIS A 352 -6.19 -7.78 0.34
CA HIS A 352 -4.93 -8.44 0.66
C HIS A 352 -5.16 -9.83 1.30
N ARG A 353 -6.05 -9.89 2.31
CA ARG A 353 -6.39 -11.11 3.06
C ARG A 353 -7.22 -12.13 2.27
N GLN A 354 -8.00 -11.66 1.28
CA GLN A 354 -8.86 -12.48 0.43
C GLN A 354 -8.22 -12.88 -0.91
N THR A 355 -6.99 -12.43 -1.22
CA THR A 355 -6.26 -13.08 -2.32
C THR A 355 -6.18 -14.55 -1.99
N SER A 356 -6.91 -15.39 -2.76
CA SER A 356 -6.88 -16.83 -2.59
C SER A 356 -5.43 -17.23 -2.75
N VAL A 357 -4.77 -17.56 -1.63
CA VAL A 357 -3.37 -17.97 -1.64
C VAL A 357 -3.31 -19.16 -2.59
N THR A 358 -2.66 -18.96 -3.73
CA THR A 358 -2.62 -19.97 -4.79
C THR A 358 -2.05 -21.27 -4.21
N PRO A 359 -2.42 -22.45 -4.75
CA PRO A 359 -1.89 -23.70 -4.24
C PRO A 359 -0.36 -23.70 -4.09
N PHE A 360 0.36 -23.09 -5.04
CA PHE A 360 1.80 -22.96 -4.99
C PHE A 360 2.28 -21.96 -3.93
N ALA A 361 1.63 -20.80 -3.77
CA ALA A 361 1.97 -19.86 -2.70
C ALA A 361 1.78 -20.47 -1.30
N ARG A 362 0.78 -21.34 -1.09
CA ARG A 362 0.58 -22.04 0.19
C ARG A 362 1.74 -22.95 0.56
N LEU A 363 2.43 -23.54 -0.41
CA LEU A 363 3.58 -24.41 -0.15
C LEU A 363 4.73 -23.66 0.57
N HIS A 364 4.84 -22.34 0.38
CA HIS A 364 5.88 -21.51 0.97
C HIS A 364 5.56 -21.05 2.39
N ARG A 365 4.33 -21.30 2.88
CA ARG A 365 3.84 -20.87 4.19
C ARG A 365 3.80 -21.99 5.23
N LYS A 366 4.24 -23.19 4.85
CA LYS A 366 4.39 -24.33 5.77
C LYS A 366 5.57 -24.07 6.71
N ASP A 367 5.55 -24.72 7.88
CA ASP A 367 6.66 -24.65 8.85
C ASP A 367 7.97 -25.21 8.27
N ALA A 368 7.86 -26.30 7.49
CA ALA A 368 8.98 -26.88 6.76
C ALA A 368 9.18 -26.15 5.41
N PRO A 369 10.43 -25.89 4.99
CA PRO A 369 10.69 -25.29 3.69
C PRO A 369 10.22 -26.21 2.55
N LEU A 370 9.72 -25.59 1.48
CA LEU A 370 9.45 -26.29 0.22
C LEU A 370 10.78 -26.72 -0.41
N LEU A 371 11.08 -28.02 -0.37
CA LEU A 371 12.13 -28.60 -1.20
C LEU A 371 11.60 -28.74 -2.63
N LEU A 372 12.14 -27.92 -3.54
CA LEU A 372 11.69 -27.84 -4.93
C LEU A 372 12.74 -28.47 -5.87
N PRO A 373 12.55 -29.72 -6.31
CA PRO A 373 13.40 -30.31 -7.34
C PRO A 373 13.14 -29.65 -8.69
N ASN A 374 14.15 -29.62 -9.55
CA ASN A 374 14.05 -29.00 -10.87
C ASN A 374 14.09 -30.04 -11.99
N ALA A 375 13.05 -30.04 -12.83
CA ALA A 375 12.91 -30.85 -14.03
C ALA A 375 13.43 -30.11 -15.27
N TRP A 376 13.75 -30.88 -16.31
CA TRP A 376 14.18 -30.37 -17.62
C TRP A 376 13.36 -30.93 -18.79
N ASP A 377 12.50 -31.91 -18.52
CA ASP A 377 11.58 -32.53 -19.47
C ASP A 377 10.35 -33.12 -18.74
N CYS A 378 9.40 -33.69 -19.48
CA CYS A 378 8.20 -34.30 -18.89
C CYS A 378 8.51 -35.56 -18.07
N ALA A 379 9.48 -36.38 -18.48
CA ALA A 379 9.81 -37.64 -17.81
C ALA A 379 10.41 -37.38 -16.43
N SER A 380 11.33 -36.43 -16.31
CA SER A 380 11.90 -35.98 -15.04
C SER A 380 10.84 -35.36 -14.14
N ALA A 381 9.94 -34.52 -14.66
CA ALA A 381 8.83 -33.95 -13.88
C ALA A 381 7.86 -35.05 -13.36
N ALA A 382 7.47 -35.99 -14.21
CA ALA A 382 6.60 -37.10 -13.84
C ALA A 382 7.26 -38.02 -12.80
N ALA A 383 8.55 -38.33 -12.95
CA ALA A 383 9.30 -39.13 -11.98
C ALA A 383 9.34 -38.45 -10.60
N LEU A 384 9.57 -37.13 -10.55
CA LEU A 384 9.56 -36.36 -9.31
C LEU A 384 8.15 -36.32 -8.69
N ALA A 385 7.10 -36.12 -9.49
CA ALA A 385 5.73 -36.17 -9.01
C ALA A 385 5.37 -37.55 -8.42
N LYS A 386 5.75 -38.64 -9.09
CA LYS A 386 5.56 -40.02 -8.62
C LYS A 386 6.32 -40.31 -7.32
N ALA A 387 7.46 -39.65 -7.11
CA ALA A 387 8.22 -39.70 -5.86
C ALA A 387 7.60 -38.87 -4.72
N GLY A 388 6.49 -38.16 -4.97
CA GLY A 388 5.71 -37.44 -3.96
C GLY A 388 6.07 -35.96 -3.78
N PHE A 389 6.89 -35.37 -4.66
CA PHE A 389 7.15 -33.94 -4.61
C PHE A 389 5.91 -33.14 -5.04
N GLU A 390 5.47 -32.20 -4.18
CA GLU A 390 4.24 -31.43 -4.37
C GLU A 390 4.31 -30.42 -5.53
N ALA A 391 5.52 -30.01 -5.91
CA ALA A 391 5.77 -29.10 -7.02
C ALA A 391 7.18 -29.33 -7.61
N VAL A 392 7.39 -28.88 -8.84
CA VAL A 392 8.70 -28.88 -9.51
C VAL A 392 9.06 -27.48 -10.04
N GLY A 393 10.34 -27.14 -10.05
CA GLY A 393 10.85 -26.04 -10.86
C GLY A 393 11.28 -26.54 -12.24
N THR A 394 11.41 -25.67 -13.24
CA THR A 394 12.27 -25.95 -14.39
C THR A 394 13.70 -25.46 -14.10
N THR A 395 14.67 -25.87 -14.91
CA THR A 395 16.04 -25.34 -14.86
C THR A 395 16.48 -24.92 -16.26
N SER A 396 16.87 -23.65 -16.43
CA SER A 396 17.30 -23.11 -17.72
C SER A 396 18.43 -23.93 -18.34
N LEU A 397 19.44 -24.34 -17.55
CA LEU A 397 20.56 -25.18 -18.03
C LEU A 397 20.09 -26.50 -18.66
N GLY A 398 19.13 -27.16 -18.03
CA GLY A 398 18.61 -28.44 -18.52
C GLY A 398 17.84 -28.26 -19.83
N VAL A 399 17.00 -27.21 -19.89
CA VAL A 399 16.22 -26.86 -21.09
C VAL A 399 17.15 -26.47 -22.25
N ALA A 400 18.12 -25.59 -22.00
CA ALA A 400 19.10 -25.13 -22.97
C ALA A 400 19.91 -26.32 -23.51
N ALA A 401 20.48 -27.13 -22.62
CA ALA A 401 21.31 -28.26 -23.02
C ALA A 401 20.53 -29.32 -23.81
N ALA A 402 19.27 -29.60 -23.43
CA ALA A 402 18.40 -30.51 -24.18
C ALA A 402 18.06 -29.98 -25.58
N ALA A 403 18.00 -28.66 -25.75
CA ALA A 403 17.81 -28.00 -27.04
C ALA A 403 19.12 -27.80 -27.84
N GLY A 404 20.28 -28.18 -27.29
CA GLY A 404 21.58 -27.93 -27.92
C GLY A 404 22.01 -26.45 -27.90
N LEU A 405 21.44 -25.66 -26.99
CA LEU A 405 21.68 -24.23 -26.84
C LEU A 405 22.54 -23.92 -25.60
N PRO A 406 23.28 -22.81 -25.59
CA PRO A 406 23.94 -22.32 -24.39
C PRO A 406 22.92 -21.76 -23.39
N ASP A 407 23.13 -22.09 -22.11
CA ASP A 407 22.35 -21.54 -20.99
C ASP A 407 22.71 -20.08 -20.70
N GLY A 408 21.75 -19.31 -20.21
CA GLY A 408 21.94 -17.89 -19.84
C GLY A 408 22.26 -16.99 -21.03
N ALA A 409 21.98 -17.43 -22.26
CA ALA A 409 22.26 -16.67 -23.49
C ALA A 409 21.04 -15.91 -24.02
N GLY A 410 19.89 -16.01 -23.36
CA GLY A 410 18.66 -15.33 -23.80
C GLY A 410 18.00 -15.93 -25.06
N VAL A 411 18.38 -17.15 -25.45
CA VAL A 411 17.92 -17.79 -26.72
C VAL A 411 16.98 -18.98 -26.50
N THR A 412 16.54 -19.22 -25.26
CA THR A 412 15.79 -20.42 -24.87
C THR A 412 14.30 -20.16 -24.68
N ALA A 413 13.79 -18.96 -24.97
CA ALA A 413 12.40 -18.56 -24.75
C ALA A 413 11.39 -19.56 -25.34
N ASP A 414 11.58 -19.96 -26.61
CA ASP A 414 10.70 -20.93 -27.28
C ASP A 414 10.76 -22.31 -26.61
N ALA A 415 11.96 -22.81 -26.29
CA ALA A 415 12.15 -24.10 -25.63
C ALA A 415 11.52 -24.12 -24.21
N THR A 416 11.66 -23.01 -23.48
CA THR A 416 11.08 -22.82 -22.15
C THR A 416 9.56 -22.82 -22.21
N LEU A 417 8.97 -22.08 -23.14
CA LEU A 417 7.52 -22.03 -23.33
C LEU A 417 6.96 -23.37 -23.80
N ASP A 418 7.66 -24.08 -24.69
CA ASP A 418 7.25 -25.40 -25.15
C ASP A 418 7.29 -26.45 -24.05
N LEU A 419 8.29 -26.41 -23.16
CA LEU A 419 8.30 -27.25 -21.97
C LEU A 419 7.12 -26.93 -21.04
N ALA A 420 6.88 -25.64 -20.77
CA ALA A 420 5.76 -25.20 -19.93
C ALA A 420 4.41 -25.71 -20.47
N ARG A 421 4.16 -25.57 -21.78
CA ARG A 421 2.95 -26.10 -22.45
C ARG A 421 2.79 -27.61 -22.32
N ARG A 422 3.89 -28.37 -22.26
CA ARG A 422 3.84 -29.82 -22.08
C ARG A 422 3.56 -30.18 -20.62
N LEU A 423 4.22 -29.53 -19.66
CA LEU A 423 4.01 -29.74 -18.23
C LEU A 423 2.59 -29.35 -17.80
N GLY A 424 2.03 -28.28 -18.36
CA GLY A 424 0.66 -27.82 -18.11
C GLY A 424 -0.46 -28.77 -18.53
N ARG A 425 -0.14 -29.87 -19.21
CA ARG A 425 -1.09 -30.95 -19.50
C ARG A 425 -1.32 -31.88 -18.32
N THR A 426 -0.58 -31.67 -17.23
CA THR A 426 -0.61 -32.47 -16.00
C THR A 426 -1.13 -31.62 -14.83
N PRO A 427 -1.67 -32.24 -13.76
CA PRO A 427 -2.09 -31.51 -12.56
C PRO A 427 -0.92 -31.10 -11.66
N LEU A 428 0.33 -31.37 -12.05
CA LEU A 428 1.52 -31.05 -11.28
C LEU A 428 1.71 -29.54 -11.18
N LEU A 429 1.91 -29.03 -9.97
CA LEU A 429 2.33 -27.64 -9.79
C LEU A 429 3.76 -27.47 -10.28
N PHE A 430 3.98 -26.52 -11.19
CA PHE A 430 5.32 -26.20 -11.66
C PHE A 430 5.60 -24.70 -11.71
N THR A 431 6.86 -24.34 -11.48
CA THR A 431 7.36 -22.96 -11.65
C THR A 431 8.46 -22.93 -12.70
N VAL A 432 8.49 -21.88 -13.51
CA VAL A 432 9.39 -21.78 -14.67
C VAL A 432 10.55 -20.86 -14.37
N ASP A 433 11.76 -21.35 -14.59
CA ASP A 433 12.96 -20.52 -14.69
C ASP A 433 12.95 -19.79 -16.05
N MET A 434 12.72 -18.47 -16.03
CA MET A 434 12.63 -17.65 -17.25
C MET A 434 13.82 -16.72 -17.43
N GLU A 435 14.96 -17.02 -16.78
CA GLU A 435 16.17 -16.20 -16.82
C GLU A 435 15.83 -14.72 -16.48
N GLY A 436 16.40 -13.75 -17.21
CA GLY A 436 16.06 -12.33 -17.11
C GLY A 436 14.77 -11.92 -17.84
N GLY A 437 13.99 -12.89 -18.32
CA GLY A 437 12.75 -12.71 -19.07
C GLY A 437 12.91 -12.58 -20.59
N PHE A 438 14.11 -12.86 -21.12
CA PHE A 438 14.46 -12.83 -22.55
C PHE A 438 14.27 -11.47 -23.25
N SER A 439 13.94 -10.42 -22.52
CA SER A 439 13.86 -9.03 -22.99
C SER A 439 14.24 -8.05 -21.87
N GLU A 440 14.69 -6.87 -22.27
CA GLU A 440 14.87 -5.73 -21.36
C GLU A 440 13.60 -4.89 -21.21
N ASP A 441 12.60 -5.06 -22.10
CA ASP A 441 11.31 -4.38 -22.01
C ASP A 441 10.39 -5.07 -20.98
N PRO A 442 9.96 -4.39 -19.90
CA PRO A 442 9.02 -4.94 -18.93
C PRO A 442 7.72 -5.49 -19.52
N GLU A 443 7.18 -4.89 -20.58
CA GLU A 443 5.92 -5.35 -21.18
C GLU A 443 6.09 -6.67 -21.95
N GLU A 444 7.21 -6.84 -22.67
CA GLU A 444 7.52 -8.11 -23.35
C GLU A 444 7.74 -9.24 -22.33
N VAL A 445 8.39 -8.93 -21.20
CA VAL A 445 8.55 -9.87 -20.07
C VAL A 445 7.19 -10.25 -19.48
N ALA A 446 6.28 -9.29 -19.33
CA ALA A 446 4.92 -9.52 -18.86
C ALA A 446 4.09 -10.36 -19.85
N ASP A 447 4.27 -10.16 -21.15
CA ASP A 447 3.64 -10.98 -22.20
C ASP A 447 4.10 -12.43 -22.16
N LEU A 448 5.39 -12.68 -21.95
CA LEU A 448 5.87 -14.04 -21.74
C LEU A 448 5.29 -14.65 -20.47
N ALA A 449 5.24 -13.91 -19.36
CA ALA A 449 4.64 -14.38 -18.12
C ALA A 449 3.15 -14.72 -18.29
N ARG A 450 2.39 -13.93 -19.06
CA ARG A 450 1.00 -14.26 -19.47
C ARG A 450 0.93 -15.61 -20.20
N GLN A 451 1.82 -15.85 -21.14
CA GLN A 451 1.86 -17.10 -21.90
C GLN A 451 2.22 -18.30 -21.02
N LEU A 452 3.17 -18.14 -20.09
CA LEU A 452 3.55 -19.19 -19.13
C LEU A 452 2.41 -19.49 -18.15
N SER A 453 1.73 -18.47 -17.63
CA SER A 453 0.53 -18.63 -16.78
C SER A 453 -0.59 -19.35 -17.53
N ALA A 454 -0.88 -18.94 -18.78
CA ALA A 454 -1.85 -19.62 -19.63
C ALA A 454 -1.47 -21.08 -19.96
N ALA A 455 -0.18 -21.40 -19.96
CA ALA A 455 0.34 -22.76 -20.08
C ALA A 455 0.30 -23.55 -18.75
N GLY A 456 -0.22 -22.98 -17.67
CA GLY A 456 -0.40 -23.64 -16.36
C GLY A 456 0.74 -23.43 -15.37
N ALA A 457 1.72 -22.56 -15.65
CA ALA A 457 2.78 -22.27 -14.69
C ALA A 457 2.20 -21.59 -13.44
N ALA A 458 2.52 -22.14 -12.26
CA ALA A 458 2.07 -21.62 -10.97
C ALA A 458 2.98 -20.49 -10.44
N GLY A 459 4.16 -20.31 -11.04
CA GLY A 459 5.10 -19.25 -10.71
C GLY A 459 6.27 -19.17 -11.67
N ILE A 460 7.12 -18.17 -11.50
CA ILE A 460 8.34 -17.95 -12.26
C ILE A 460 9.53 -17.60 -11.35
N ASN A 461 10.75 -17.90 -11.79
CA ASN A 461 11.96 -17.23 -11.32
C ASN A 461 12.37 -16.18 -12.36
N LEU A 462 12.58 -14.93 -11.93
CA LEU A 462 13.02 -13.84 -12.79
C LEU A 462 14.29 -13.21 -12.20
N GLU A 463 15.38 -13.15 -12.98
CA GLU A 463 16.71 -12.78 -12.48
C GLU A 463 17.23 -11.44 -12.99
N ASP A 464 18.04 -10.78 -12.14
CA ASP A 464 18.69 -9.52 -12.51
C ASP A 464 20.07 -9.72 -13.16
N GLY A 465 20.59 -10.96 -13.19
CA GLY A 465 21.81 -11.34 -13.90
C GLY A 465 21.67 -11.18 -15.42
N ARG A 466 22.75 -10.75 -16.07
CA ARG A 466 22.82 -10.55 -17.53
C ARG A 466 23.82 -11.51 -18.16
N VAL A 467 23.62 -11.76 -19.46
CA VAL A 467 24.46 -12.64 -20.30
C VAL A 467 25.95 -12.25 -20.27
N ASP A 468 26.25 -10.96 -20.12
CA ASP A 468 27.61 -10.43 -20.04
C ASP A 468 28.27 -10.56 -18.64
N GLY A 469 27.56 -11.20 -17.69
CA GLY A 469 28.01 -11.36 -16.31
C GLY A 469 27.90 -10.08 -15.46
N SER A 470 27.13 -9.08 -15.93
CA SER A 470 26.73 -7.91 -15.16
C SER A 470 25.37 -8.12 -14.48
N LEU A 471 24.97 -7.14 -13.66
CA LEU A 471 23.64 -7.08 -13.05
C LEU A 471 22.85 -5.95 -13.71
N SER A 472 21.55 -6.16 -13.89
CA SER A 472 20.61 -5.13 -14.27
C SER A 472 20.53 -4.04 -13.20
N LEU A 473 20.15 -2.83 -13.62
CA LEU A 473 19.84 -1.76 -12.67
C LEU A 473 18.64 -2.19 -11.83
N ILE A 474 18.67 -1.83 -10.53
CA ILE A 474 17.64 -2.22 -9.55
C ILE A 474 16.25 -1.82 -10.05
N ASP A 475 16.08 -0.56 -10.47
CA ASP A 475 14.81 -0.03 -10.95
C ASP A 475 14.32 -0.71 -12.25
N GLN A 476 15.24 -1.11 -13.13
CA GLN A 476 14.87 -1.81 -14.38
C GLN A 476 14.33 -3.20 -14.07
N HIS A 477 14.98 -3.95 -13.17
CA HIS A 477 14.49 -5.27 -12.77
C HIS A 477 13.19 -5.19 -11.95
N ALA A 478 13.10 -4.22 -11.03
CA ALA A 478 11.87 -3.92 -10.30
C ALA A 478 10.69 -3.59 -11.24
N ALA A 479 10.94 -2.83 -12.32
CA ALA A 479 9.92 -2.54 -13.33
C ALA A 479 9.41 -3.81 -14.05
N LYS A 480 10.31 -4.77 -14.38
CA LYS A 480 9.92 -6.07 -14.95
C LYS A 480 9.02 -6.86 -13.98
N ILE A 481 9.39 -6.94 -12.70
CA ILE A 481 8.58 -7.60 -11.66
C ILE A 481 7.19 -6.94 -11.57
N ALA A 482 7.14 -5.61 -11.48
CA ALA A 482 5.88 -4.88 -11.36
C ALA A 482 4.98 -5.07 -12.60
N ALA A 483 5.57 -5.11 -13.80
CA ALA A 483 4.84 -5.38 -15.03
C ALA A 483 4.24 -6.79 -15.05
N VAL A 484 5.01 -7.82 -14.65
CA VAL A 484 4.49 -9.19 -14.51
C VAL A 484 3.36 -9.26 -13.50
N LYS A 485 3.51 -8.65 -12.31
CA LYS A 485 2.47 -8.67 -11.28
C LYS A 485 1.22 -7.88 -11.68
N ALA A 486 1.36 -6.82 -12.47
CA ALA A 486 0.22 -6.11 -13.03
C ALA A 486 -0.51 -6.94 -14.09
N ALA A 487 0.23 -7.70 -14.90
CA ALA A 487 -0.31 -8.53 -15.96
C ALA A 487 -0.97 -9.83 -15.47
N VAL A 488 -0.38 -10.46 -14.44
CA VAL A 488 -0.79 -11.77 -13.91
C VAL A 488 -0.65 -11.78 -12.38
N PRO A 489 -1.57 -11.14 -11.64
CA PRO A 489 -1.46 -10.96 -10.18
C PRO A 489 -1.31 -12.27 -9.38
N GLU A 490 -1.88 -13.37 -9.87
CA GLU A 490 -1.88 -14.69 -9.24
C GLU A 490 -0.60 -15.50 -9.49
N LEU A 491 0.21 -15.13 -10.48
CA LEU A 491 1.46 -15.83 -10.78
C LEU A 491 2.48 -15.52 -9.68
N PHE A 492 3.04 -16.55 -9.05
CA PHE A 492 4.06 -16.40 -8.02
C PHE A 492 5.39 -15.95 -8.65
N VAL A 493 5.85 -14.73 -8.34
CA VAL A 493 7.13 -14.20 -8.82
C VAL A 493 8.20 -14.38 -7.76
N ASN A 494 9.16 -15.27 -8.03
CA ASN A 494 10.34 -15.48 -7.21
C ASN A 494 11.49 -14.61 -7.78
N ALA A 495 11.67 -13.43 -7.21
CA ALA A 495 12.66 -12.46 -7.68
C ALA A 495 14.07 -12.91 -7.30
N ARG A 496 14.90 -13.15 -8.31
CA ARG A 496 16.26 -13.68 -8.17
C ARG A 496 17.27 -12.54 -8.31
N THR A 497 18.18 -12.45 -7.35
CA THR A 497 19.35 -11.58 -7.46
C THR A 497 20.65 -12.38 -7.55
N ASP A 498 21.45 -12.08 -8.56
CA ASP A 498 22.66 -12.82 -8.90
C ASP A 498 23.94 -12.26 -8.25
N THR A 499 23.80 -11.40 -7.25
CA THR A 499 24.94 -10.79 -6.54
C THR A 499 25.92 -11.84 -5.99
N TYR A 500 25.40 -12.89 -5.36
CA TYR A 500 26.23 -13.97 -4.83
C TYR A 500 26.68 -14.95 -5.91
N TRP A 501 25.80 -15.28 -6.86
CA TRP A 501 26.08 -16.19 -7.98
C TRP A 501 27.21 -15.70 -8.88
N LEU A 502 27.20 -14.41 -9.23
CA LEU A 502 28.24 -13.75 -10.02
C LEU A 502 29.43 -13.27 -9.16
N GLY A 503 29.30 -13.30 -7.83
CA GLY A 503 30.31 -12.77 -6.90
C GLY A 503 30.48 -11.24 -7.01
N ARG A 504 29.43 -10.53 -7.41
CA ARG A 504 29.44 -9.07 -7.67
C ARG A 504 28.44 -8.36 -6.78
N ASP A 505 28.82 -7.18 -6.31
CA ASP A 505 27.91 -6.26 -5.62
C ASP A 505 27.11 -6.89 -4.46
N ARG A 506 27.76 -7.82 -3.72
CA ARG A 506 27.13 -8.54 -2.60
C ARG A 506 26.56 -7.60 -1.54
N ALA A 507 27.14 -6.42 -1.38
CA ALA A 507 26.69 -5.40 -0.44
C ALA A 507 25.33 -4.78 -0.82
N ALA A 508 24.94 -4.82 -2.10
CA ALA A 508 23.66 -4.30 -2.58
C ALA A 508 22.53 -5.35 -2.56
N THR A 509 22.78 -6.57 -2.07
CA THR A 509 21.78 -7.66 -2.06
C THR A 509 20.50 -7.22 -1.36
N GLU A 510 20.59 -6.69 -0.13
CA GLU A 510 19.39 -6.29 0.62
C GLU A 510 18.65 -5.08 0.00
N GLU A 511 19.37 -4.17 -0.66
CA GLU A 511 18.75 -3.07 -1.40
C GLU A 511 17.91 -3.60 -2.57
N ARG A 512 18.47 -4.52 -3.35
CA ARG A 512 17.79 -5.21 -4.45
C ARG A 512 16.56 -5.98 -3.97
N LEU A 513 16.72 -6.80 -2.94
CA LEU A 513 15.61 -7.58 -2.37
C LEU A 513 14.47 -6.66 -1.87
N SER A 514 14.81 -5.53 -1.24
CA SER A 514 13.83 -4.53 -0.80
C SER A 514 13.06 -3.93 -1.99
N ALA A 515 13.76 -3.54 -3.06
CA ALA A 515 13.14 -3.02 -4.26
C ALA A 515 12.23 -4.06 -4.93
N TYR A 516 12.64 -5.33 -4.96
CA TYR A 516 11.88 -6.41 -5.59
C TYR A 516 10.63 -6.77 -4.78
N GLN A 517 10.70 -6.75 -3.44
CA GLN A 517 9.53 -6.85 -2.57
C GLN A 517 8.56 -5.69 -2.83
N GLN A 518 9.06 -4.45 -2.91
CA GLN A 518 8.22 -3.27 -3.20
C GLN A 518 7.58 -3.31 -4.59
N ALA A 519 8.25 -3.93 -5.56
CA ALA A 519 7.72 -4.18 -6.91
C ALA A 519 6.60 -5.25 -6.94
N GLY A 520 6.41 -6.00 -5.86
CA GLY A 520 5.34 -6.98 -5.71
C GLY A 520 5.77 -8.44 -5.88
N ALA A 521 7.07 -8.75 -5.77
CA ALA A 521 7.52 -10.13 -5.74
C ALA A 521 6.83 -10.93 -4.61
N ASP A 522 6.61 -12.23 -4.84
CA ASP A 522 5.99 -13.14 -3.87
C ASP A 522 7.03 -13.98 -3.11
N GLY A 523 8.26 -14.04 -3.62
CA GLY A 523 9.40 -14.73 -3.01
C GLY A 523 10.72 -14.10 -3.44
N LEU A 524 11.77 -14.36 -2.66
CA LEU A 524 13.11 -13.81 -2.86
C LEU A 524 14.10 -14.94 -3.07
N PHE A 525 15.01 -14.83 -4.03
CA PHE A 525 15.98 -15.88 -4.35
C PHE A 525 17.41 -15.34 -4.44
N VAL A 526 18.31 -15.87 -3.61
CA VAL A 526 19.74 -15.51 -3.59
C VAL A 526 20.62 -16.75 -3.84
N PRO A 527 20.81 -17.18 -5.09
CA PRO A 527 21.69 -18.31 -5.40
C PRO A 527 23.16 -18.01 -5.06
N GLY A 528 23.87 -19.02 -4.58
CA GLY A 528 25.29 -18.92 -4.20
C GLY A 528 25.54 -18.37 -2.79
N LEU A 529 24.52 -17.86 -2.09
CA LEU A 529 24.59 -17.51 -0.67
C LEU A 529 24.65 -18.81 0.17
N ALA A 530 25.72 -18.95 0.96
CA ALA A 530 25.96 -20.16 1.76
C ALA A 530 26.30 -19.86 3.23
N GLU A 531 26.56 -18.60 3.57
CA GLU A 531 26.95 -18.17 4.92
C GLU A 531 25.72 -18.16 5.87
N PRO A 532 25.67 -19.01 6.92
CA PRO A 532 24.48 -19.18 7.77
C PRO A 532 23.94 -17.89 8.39
N ASP A 533 24.83 -17.03 8.91
CA ASP A 533 24.41 -15.78 9.56
C ASP A 533 23.76 -14.83 8.57
N ARG A 534 24.29 -14.73 7.34
CA ARG A 534 23.72 -13.90 6.28
C ARG A 534 22.39 -14.45 5.78
N ILE A 535 22.25 -15.77 5.70
CA ILE A 535 20.97 -16.42 5.37
C ILE A 535 19.91 -16.06 6.42
N ARG A 536 20.25 -16.18 7.71
CA ARG A 536 19.34 -15.83 8.82
C ARG A 536 18.96 -14.35 8.79
N ASP A 537 19.93 -13.46 8.58
CA ASP A 537 19.70 -12.02 8.52
C ASP A 537 18.71 -11.67 7.41
N ILE A 538 18.88 -12.23 6.21
CA ILE A 538 17.98 -11.99 5.08
C ILE A 538 16.60 -12.61 5.38
N ALA A 539 16.55 -13.86 5.82
CA ALA A 539 15.28 -14.55 6.09
C ALA A 539 14.42 -13.88 7.18
N THR A 540 15.05 -13.17 8.12
CA THR A 540 14.35 -12.46 9.21
C THR A 540 14.01 -11.01 8.86
N ARG A 541 14.75 -10.40 7.93
CA ARG A 541 14.58 -8.99 7.54
C ARG A 541 13.42 -8.76 6.56
N PHE A 542 13.10 -9.74 5.73
CA PHE A 542 12.05 -9.63 4.71
C PHE A 542 10.84 -10.49 5.09
N GLU A 543 9.64 -10.02 4.72
CA GLU A 543 8.39 -10.75 4.98
C GLU A 543 8.18 -11.89 3.97
N LEU A 544 8.82 -11.79 2.81
CA LEU A 544 8.69 -12.76 1.73
C LEU A 544 9.52 -14.02 1.98
N PRO A 545 9.04 -15.21 1.53
CA PRO A 545 9.77 -16.46 1.64
C PRO A 545 11.11 -16.39 0.90
N LEU A 546 12.20 -16.67 1.63
CA LEU A 546 13.53 -16.80 1.06
C LEU A 546 13.72 -18.19 0.41
N ASN A 547 14.17 -18.18 -0.84
CA ASN A 547 14.65 -19.32 -1.61
C ASN A 547 16.18 -19.36 -1.60
N ILE A 548 16.76 -20.53 -1.32
CA ILE A 548 18.20 -20.79 -1.45
C ILE A 548 18.43 -21.94 -2.43
N LEU A 549 19.44 -21.80 -3.29
CA LEU A 549 19.88 -22.88 -4.17
C LEU A 549 20.73 -23.86 -3.35
N TYR A 550 20.31 -25.10 -3.26
CA TYR A 550 21.05 -26.14 -2.54
C TYR A 550 22.43 -26.37 -3.15
N SER A 551 23.44 -26.42 -2.30
CA SER A 551 24.80 -26.81 -2.65
C SER A 551 25.25 -27.99 -1.80
N PRO A 552 25.85 -29.05 -2.37
CA PRO A 552 26.42 -30.16 -1.60
C PRO A 552 27.50 -29.76 -0.59
N THR A 553 28.10 -28.57 -0.75
CA THR A 553 29.11 -28.04 0.18
C THR A 553 28.55 -26.96 1.12
N GLY A 554 27.25 -26.65 1.01
CA GLY A 554 26.57 -25.66 1.84
C GLY A 554 25.79 -26.31 2.99
N PRO A 555 24.95 -25.52 3.68
CA PRO A 555 24.06 -26.02 4.73
C PRO A 555 23.09 -27.08 4.19
N THR A 556 22.77 -28.04 5.04
CA THR A 556 21.74 -29.06 4.81
C THR A 556 20.34 -28.44 4.77
N LEU A 557 19.33 -29.21 4.31
CA LEU A 557 17.94 -28.76 4.28
C LEU A 557 17.43 -28.36 5.69
N ASP A 558 17.75 -29.17 6.70
CA ASP A 558 17.34 -28.92 8.09
C ASP A 558 18.02 -27.67 8.66
N GLU A 559 19.29 -27.46 8.34
CA GLU A 559 20.01 -26.23 8.72
C GLU A 559 19.40 -25.01 8.03
N LEU A 560 19.10 -25.07 6.73
CA LEU A 560 18.42 -23.98 6.01
C LEU A 560 17.03 -23.68 6.63
N ALA A 561 16.26 -24.72 6.97
CA ALA A 561 14.98 -24.58 7.64
C ALA A 561 15.11 -23.83 8.97
N ALA A 562 16.09 -24.21 9.79
CA ALA A 562 16.37 -23.59 11.09
C ALA A 562 16.84 -22.12 10.96
N LEU A 563 17.40 -21.74 9.80
CA LEU A 563 17.78 -20.35 9.49
C LEU A 563 16.63 -19.49 8.99
N GLY A 564 15.42 -20.05 8.83
CA GLY A 564 14.23 -19.32 8.38
C GLY A 564 13.97 -19.38 6.87
N VAL A 565 14.73 -20.19 6.12
CA VAL A 565 14.48 -20.41 4.69
C VAL A 565 13.12 -21.09 4.51
N ARG A 566 12.39 -20.72 3.44
CA ARG A 566 11.04 -21.23 3.15
C ARG A 566 10.96 -21.98 1.82
N ARG A 567 11.97 -21.87 0.97
CA ARG A 567 12.13 -22.67 -0.25
C ARG A 567 13.59 -23.05 -0.45
N VAL A 568 13.83 -24.28 -0.88
CA VAL A 568 15.16 -24.75 -1.28
C VAL A 568 15.04 -25.36 -2.67
N SER A 569 15.67 -24.72 -3.66
CA SER A 569 15.66 -25.21 -5.05
C SER A 569 16.91 -26.04 -5.34
N LEU A 570 16.84 -27.00 -6.25
CA LEU A 570 18.00 -27.83 -6.65
C LEU A 570 18.71 -27.35 -7.92
N GLY A 571 18.08 -26.44 -8.67
CA GLY A 571 18.57 -25.93 -9.95
C GLY A 571 19.01 -27.06 -10.88
N SER A 572 20.13 -26.88 -11.56
CA SER A 572 20.63 -27.88 -12.51
C SER A 572 21.27 -29.12 -11.88
N LEU A 573 21.27 -29.26 -10.54
CA LEU A 573 21.95 -30.36 -9.86
C LEU A 573 21.46 -31.73 -10.33
N LEU A 574 20.13 -31.92 -10.42
CA LEU A 574 19.55 -33.20 -10.82
C LEU A 574 19.91 -33.56 -12.26
N TYR A 575 19.83 -32.59 -13.19
CA TYR A 575 20.24 -32.77 -14.58
C TYR A 575 21.71 -33.18 -14.70
N ARG A 576 22.61 -32.45 -14.02
CA ARG A 576 24.05 -32.73 -14.03
C ARG A 576 24.37 -34.10 -13.42
N ARG A 577 23.66 -34.51 -12.36
CA ARG A 577 23.80 -35.84 -11.76
C ARG A 577 23.32 -36.93 -12.71
N ALA A 578 22.16 -36.77 -13.34
CA ALA A 578 21.64 -37.73 -14.32
C ALA A 578 22.60 -37.91 -15.51
N LEU A 579 23.14 -36.83 -16.05
CA LEU A 579 24.14 -36.89 -17.13
C LEU A 579 25.44 -37.59 -16.67
N GLY A 580 25.89 -37.27 -15.45
CA GLY A 580 27.06 -37.91 -14.85
C GLY A 580 26.88 -39.42 -14.70
N GLU A 581 25.74 -39.86 -14.17
CA GLU A 581 25.43 -41.29 -14.00
C GLU A 581 25.24 -42.02 -15.32
N ALA A 582 24.65 -41.39 -16.33
CA ALA A 582 24.56 -41.95 -17.68
C ALA A 582 25.96 -42.22 -18.27
N VAL A 583 26.88 -41.26 -18.14
CA VAL A 583 28.27 -41.41 -18.60
C VAL A 583 29.02 -42.44 -17.76
N ALA A 584 28.84 -42.45 -16.43
CA ALA A 584 29.48 -43.41 -15.54
C ALA A 584 29.04 -44.85 -15.85
N THR A 585 27.75 -45.05 -16.11
CA THR A 585 27.16 -46.33 -16.56
C THR A 585 27.80 -46.79 -17.86
N ALA A 586 27.87 -45.92 -18.87
CA ALA A 586 28.51 -46.25 -20.16
C ALA A 586 29.99 -46.62 -19.99
N ARG A 587 30.73 -45.91 -19.14
CA ARG A 587 32.14 -46.22 -18.82
C ARG A 587 32.29 -47.57 -18.11
N ALA A 588 31.44 -47.85 -17.13
CA ALA A 588 31.47 -49.12 -16.41
C ALA A 588 31.28 -50.30 -17.37
N VAL A 589 30.26 -50.24 -18.23
CA VAL A 589 30.02 -51.28 -19.25
C VAL A 589 31.21 -51.44 -20.19
N ARG A 590 31.77 -50.33 -20.69
CA ARG A 590 32.96 -50.35 -21.56
C ARG A 590 34.17 -51.01 -20.89
N GLU A 591 34.30 -50.87 -19.57
CA GLU A 591 35.37 -51.45 -18.76
C GLU A 591 35.06 -52.86 -18.24
N GLY A 592 33.94 -53.47 -18.67
CA GLY A 592 33.53 -54.80 -18.22
C GLY A 592 33.01 -54.86 -16.78
N ARG A 593 32.75 -53.70 -16.17
CA ARG A 593 32.17 -53.57 -14.82
C ARG A 593 30.65 -53.50 -14.91
N ARG A 594 29.96 -54.06 -13.92
CA ARG A 594 28.51 -53.89 -13.79
C ARG A 594 28.21 -52.47 -13.27
N PRO A 595 27.31 -51.71 -13.91
CA PRO A 595 26.83 -50.45 -13.36
C PRO A 595 26.18 -50.63 -11.98
N THR A 596 26.22 -49.58 -11.17
CA THR A 596 25.65 -49.53 -9.81
C THR A 596 24.58 -48.44 -9.75
N GLY A 597 23.57 -48.62 -8.90
CA GLY A 597 22.45 -47.68 -8.75
C GLY A 597 21.14 -48.24 -9.33
N ASP A 598 20.06 -47.53 -9.05
CA ASP A 598 18.72 -47.92 -9.49
C ASP A 598 18.54 -47.61 -10.97
N THR A 599 17.92 -48.55 -11.70
CA THR A 599 17.56 -48.39 -13.11
C THR A 599 16.06 -48.59 -13.22
N LEU A 600 15.34 -47.55 -13.64
CA LEU A 600 13.92 -47.68 -13.95
C LEU A 600 13.74 -48.70 -15.07
N SER A 601 12.81 -49.63 -14.86
CA SER A 601 12.41 -50.60 -15.88
C SER A 601 11.70 -49.90 -17.05
N TYR A 602 11.64 -50.60 -18.18
CA TYR A 602 10.94 -50.09 -19.36
C TYR A 602 9.46 -49.77 -19.07
N GLY A 603 8.78 -50.62 -18.30
CA GLY A 603 7.39 -50.39 -17.90
C GLY A 603 7.25 -49.16 -17.01
N GLU A 604 8.14 -49.00 -16.02
CA GLU A 604 8.11 -47.82 -15.15
C GLU A 604 8.27 -46.51 -15.91
N VAL A 605 9.11 -46.46 -16.96
CA VAL A 605 9.28 -45.26 -17.80
C VAL A 605 8.08 -45.02 -18.71
N GLN A 606 7.41 -46.07 -19.21
CA GLN A 606 6.18 -45.93 -20.01
C GLN A 606 4.99 -45.45 -19.18
N ASP A 607 4.97 -45.76 -17.88
CA ASP A 607 3.91 -45.36 -16.95
C ASP A 607 4.06 -43.91 -16.45
N LEU A 608 5.23 -43.28 -16.63
CA LEU A 608 5.47 -41.86 -16.33
C LEU A 608 4.88 -40.97 -17.43
#